data_AF-A0A917LER8-F1
#
_entry.id   AF-A0A917LER8-F1
#
_cell.length_a   1.000
_cell.length_b   1.000
_cell.length_c   1.000
_cell.angle_alpha   90.00
_cell.angle_beta   90.00
_cell.angle_gamma   90.00
#
_symmetry.space_group_name_H-M   'P 1'
#
loop_
_entity.id
_entity.type
_entity.pdbx_description
1 polymer ?
#
loop_
_entity_poly.entity_id
_entity_poly.type
_entity_poly.pdbx_seq_one_letter_code
_entity_poly.pdbx_strand_id
1 'polypeptide(L)'
;MISLKENRNGENMPQLKLYYIDFPEQQMQYDVGTVKINNDNLTVQNAEICRILNAESYDIADYSDEISILVDDAGFYKSGLPIWKIHTPDGQTLELIGKLLFVRNIETEYSTDFTDIRAEDIFNFRIGMEIELLGIKK
;
A
#
# COMPACT_ATOMS: atom_id res chain seq x y z
N MET A 1 13.23 15.53 -43.97
CA MET A 1 14.05 14.33 -43.74
C MET A 1 13.72 13.85 -42.33
N ILE A 2 12.95 12.75 -42.29
CA ILE A 2 12.51 11.88 -41.18
C ILE A 2 12.28 12.49 -39.79
N SER A 3 10.98 12.69 -39.50
CA SER A 3 10.40 12.73 -38.17
C SER A 3 10.52 11.35 -37.51
N LEU A 4 11.19 11.27 -36.36
CA LEU A 4 11.15 10.09 -35.49
C LEU A 4 10.03 10.28 -34.47
N LYS A 5 8.80 9.97 -34.92
CA LYS A 5 7.77 9.49 -33.99
C LYS A 5 8.18 8.07 -33.59
N GLU A 6 8.73 7.91 -32.40
CA GLU A 6 8.77 6.59 -31.78
C GLU A 6 7.35 6.22 -31.36
N ASN A 7 6.63 5.54 -32.25
CA ASN A 7 5.54 4.66 -31.88
C ASN A 7 6.13 3.50 -31.07
N ARG A 8 6.12 3.59 -29.74
CA ARG A 8 6.28 2.40 -28.89
C ARG A 8 4.94 1.69 -28.82
N ASN A 9 4.76 0.74 -29.74
CA ASN A 9 3.65 -0.20 -29.70
C ASN A 9 3.73 -1.04 -28.41
N GLY A 10 2.75 -0.88 -27.52
CA GLY A 10 2.20 -1.97 -26.71
C GLY A 10 3.10 -2.70 -25.71
N GLU A 11 4.22 -2.12 -25.26
CA GLU A 11 4.89 -2.64 -24.07
C GLU A 11 4.01 -2.32 -22.85
N ASN A 12 3.45 -3.35 -22.23
CA ASN A 12 2.80 -3.19 -20.93
C ASN A 12 3.84 -2.60 -19.97
N MET A 13 3.63 -1.35 -19.54
CA MET A 13 4.47 -0.74 -18.51
C MET A 13 4.51 -1.67 -17.30
N PRO A 14 5.67 -1.84 -16.63
CA PRO A 14 5.74 -2.63 -15.42
C PRO A 14 4.67 -2.16 -14.44
N GLN A 15 3.88 -3.10 -13.93
CA GLN A 15 2.84 -2.80 -12.94
C GLN A 15 3.16 -3.49 -11.63
N LEU A 16 2.81 -2.85 -10.52
CA LEU A 16 2.87 -3.42 -9.19
C LEU A 16 1.45 -3.51 -8.62
N LYS A 17 1.04 -4.69 -8.19
CA LYS A 17 -0.26 -4.96 -7.60
C LYS A 17 -0.17 -4.91 -6.07
N LEU A 18 -0.96 -4.04 -5.47
CA LEU A 18 -1.06 -3.84 -4.03
C LEU A 18 -2.44 -4.23 -3.52
N TYR A 19 -2.54 -4.53 -2.23
CA TYR A 19 -3.81 -4.70 -1.54
C TYR A 19 -4.04 -3.51 -0.61
N TYR A 20 -5.28 -3.01 -0.52
CA TYR A 20 -5.57 -1.85 0.29
C TYR A 20 -6.73 -2.10 1.26
N ILE A 21 -6.66 -1.41 2.40
CA ILE A 21 -7.75 -1.27 3.36
C ILE A 21 -7.90 0.21 3.69
N ASP A 22 -9.12 0.70 3.61
CA ASP A 22 -9.49 2.06 3.99
C ASP A 22 -10.85 2.09 4.66
N PHE A 23 -11.14 3.20 5.33
CA PHE A 23 -12.45 3.52 5.87
C PHE A 23 -12.71 5.02 5.66
N PRO A 24 -13.19 5.42 4.47
CA PRO A 24 -13.50 6.81 4.20
C PRO A 24 -14.64 7.30 5.11
N GLU A 25 -14.40 8.37 5.86
CA GLU A 25 -15.38 8.94 6.81
C GLU A 25 -16.73 9.25 6.13
N GLN A 26 -16.70 9.69 4.86
CA GLN A 26 -17.92 10.04 4.12
C GLN A 26 -18.77 8.81 3.78
N GLN A 27 -18.16 7.63 3.68
CA GLN A 27 -18.84 6.40 3.30
C GLN A 27 -19.24 5.56 4.52
N MET A 28 -18.56 5.72 5.66
CA MET A 28 -18.80 4.95 6.89
C MET A 28 -18.83 3.43 6.68
N GLN A 29 -18.01 2.94 5.76
CA GLN A 29 -17.87 1.52 5.45
C GLN A 29 -16.42 1.21 5.03
N TYR A 30 -16.03 -0.06 5.16
CA TYR A 30 -14.76 -0.54 4.68
C TYR A 30 -14.68 -0.44 3.14
N ASP A 31 -13.60 0.14 2.65
CA ASP A 31 -13.19 0.06 1.25
C ASP A 31 -11.92 -0.79 1.17
N VAL A 32 -12.04 -1.96 0.55
CA VAL A 32 -11.01 -3.00 0.56
C VAL A 32 -10.88 -3.63 -0.82
N GLY A 33 -9.66 -3.69 -1.35
CA GLY A 33 -9.48 -4.18 -2.71
C GLY A 33 -8.03 -4.30 -3.11
N THR A 34 -7.80 -4.39 -4.42
CA THR A 34 -6.47 -4.35 -4.99
C THR A 34 -6.36 -3.21 -5.97
N VAL A 35 -5.19 -2.60 -6.02
CA VAL A 35 -4.85 -1.53 -6.97
C VAL A 35 -3.59 -1.93 -7.73
N LYS A 36 -3.51 -1.52 -8.98
CA LYS A 36 -2.28 -1.64 -9.77
C LYS A 36 -1.68 -0.26 -9.96
N ILE A 37 -0.39 -0.12 -9.68
CA ILE A 37 0.36 1.11 -9.90
C ILE A 37 1.40 0.93 -10.98
N ASN A 38 1.82 2.06 -11.56
CA ASN A 38 2.98 2.07 -12.43
C ASN A 38 4.24 1.81 -11.60
N ASN A 39 5.08 0.90 -12.08
CA ASN A 39 6.31 0.45 -11.44
C ASN A 39 7.54 0.56 -12.37
N ASP A 40 7.53 1.55 -13.26
CA ASP A 40 8.62 1.76 -14.23
C ASP A 40 9.98 2.04 -13.55
N ASN A 41 9.97 2.82 -12.48
CA ASN A 41 11.14 3.11 -11.65
C ASN A 41 10.72 3.57 -10.25
N LEU A 42 11.67 3.64 -9.32
CA LEU A 42 11.40 3.99 -7.91
C LEU A 42 10.72 5.36 -7.75
N THR A 43 11.10 6.38 -8.54
CA THR A 43 10.47 7.70 -8.46
C THR A 43 8.99 7.63 -8.85
N VAL A 44 8.67 6.89 -9.91
CA VAL A 44 7.29 6.68 -10.37
C VAL A 44 6.49 5.83 -9.37
N GLN A 45 7.10 4.76 -8.85
CA GLN A 45 6.51 3.91 -7.82
C GLN A 45 6.15 4.72 -6.57
N ASN A 46 7.09 5.51 -6.05
CA ASN A 46 6.89 6.37 -4.88
C ASN A 46 5.77 7.38 -5.10
N ALA A 47 5.76 8.04 -6.27
CA ALA A 47 4.72 9.02 -6.61
C ALA A 47 3.32 8.37 -6.66
N GLU A 48 3.20 7.16 -7.23
CA GLU A 48 1.92 6.44 -7.28
C GLU A 48 1.47 5.96 -5.89
N ILE A 49 2.38 5.47 -5.04
CA ILE A 49 2.09 5.09 -3.66
C ILE A 49 1.58 6.30 -2.87
N CYS A 50 2.33 7.41 -2.87
CA CYS A 50 1.95 8.64 -2.19
C CYS A 50 0.59 9.17 -2.69
N ARG A 51 0.33 9.09 -4.00
CA ARG A 51 -0.97 9.47 -4.59
C ARG A 51 -2.11 8.63 -4.03
N ILE A 52 -1.95 7.32 -3.86
CA ILE A 52 -2.99 6.44 -3.33
C ILE A 52 -3.21 6.68 -1.84
N LEU A 53 -2.14 6.88 -1.08
CA LEU A 53 -2.20 7.19 0.35
C LEU A 53 -2.69 8.63 0.65
N ASN A 54 -2.76 9.50 -0.38
CA ASN A 54 -2.97 10.93 -0.21
C ASN A 54 -1.93 11.56 0.75
N ALA A 55 -0.68 11.22 0.52
CA ALA A 55 0.47 11.51 1.37
C ALA A 55 1.58 12.24 0.60
N GLU A 56 2.46 12.94 1.32
CA GLU A 56 3.68 13.52 0.74
C GLU A 56 4.82 12.49 0.73
N SER A 57 4.94 11.75 1.82
CA SER A 57 5.82 10.60 2.05
C SER A 57 5.02 9.45 2.67
N TYR A 58 5.60 8.26 2.69
CA TYR A 58 5.01 7.11 3.37
C TYR A 58 6.02 6.47 4.31
N ASP A 59 5.51 5.92 5.40
CA ASP A 59 6.23 5.06 6.33
C ASP A 59 5.93 3.60 6.04
N ILE A 60 6.86 2.73 6.48
CA ILE A 60 6.79 1.28 6.31
C ILE A 60 6.68 0.63 7.69
N ALA A 61 5.61 -0.14 7.90
CA ALA A 61 5.46 -1.01 9.06
C ALA A 61 5.51 -2.47 8.63
N ASP A 62 6.20 -3.31 9.39
CA ASP A 62 6.31 -4.74 9.06
C ASP A 62 5.06 -5.49 9.49
N TYR A 63 4.34 -6.08 8.54
CA TYR A 63 3.25 -7.01 8.85
C TYR A 63 3.81 -8.41 9.10
N SER A 64 4.77 -8.84 8.29
CA SER A 64 5.50 -10.11 8.41
C SER A 64 6.81 -9.99 7.63
N ASP A 65 7.68 -10.99 7.73
CA ASP A 65 8.95 -11.05 6.96
C ASP A 65 8.74 -10.79 5.45
N GLU A 66 7.60 -11.21 4.89
CA GLU A 66 7.33 -11.10 3.45
C GLU A 66 6.47 -9.89 3.07
N ILE A 67 5.83 -9.21 4.02
CA ILE A 67 4.77 -8.22 3.75
C ILE A 67 4.98 -7.00 4.65
N SER A 68 4.98 -5.83 4.04
CA SER A 68 4.94 -4.55 4.74
C SER A 68 3.64 -3.81 4.46
N ILE A 69 3.30 -2.92 5.40
CA ILE A 69 2.17 -1.99 5.34
C ILE A 69 2.74 -0.60 5.13
N LEU A 70 2.37 0.04 4.03
CA LEU A 70 2.69 1.43 3.75
C LEU A 70 1.55 2.32 4.24
N VAL A 71 1.90 3.37 4.95
CA VAL A 71 0.97 4.35 5.52
C VAL A 71 1.50 5.76 5.30
N ASP A 72 0.60 6.75 5.37
CA ASP A 72 0.98 8.16 5.34
C ASP A 72 1.83 8.52 6.58
N ASP A 73 3.09 8.89 6.36
CA ASP A 73 4.06 9.28 7.41
C ASP A 73 3.53 10.44 8.27
N ALA A 74 2.86 11.41 7.63
CA ALA A 74 2.25 12.54 8.33
C ALA A 74 0.81 12.26 8.81
N GLY A 75 0.32 11.02 8.73
CA GLY A 75 -1.08 10.67 8.96
C GLY A 75 -1.58 11.06 10.35
N PHE A 76 -0.71 10.98 11.38
CA PHE A 76 -1.07 11.36 12.76
C PHE A 76 -1.51 12.82 12.90
N TYR A 77 -1.04 13.70 12.02
CA TYR A 77 -1.33 15.13 12.03
C TYR A 77 -2.57 15.51 11.20
N LYS A 78 -3.18 14.55 10.49
CA LYS A 78 -4.35 14.78 9.61
C LYS A 78 -5.64 14.30 10.29
N SER A 79 -6.70 15.09 10.18
CA SER A 79 -8.04 14.70 10.65
C SER A 79 -8.79 13.90 9.58
N GLY A 80 -9.85 13.20 10.00
CA GLY A 80 -10.70 12.40 9.11
C GLY A 80 -10.09 11.07 8.67
N LEU A 81 -8.91 10.70 9.20
CA LEU A 81 -8.24 9.45 8.89
C LEU A 81 -8.64 8.33 9.86
N PRO A 82 -8.85 7.09 9.39
CA PRO A 82 -9.13 5.96 10.26
C PRO A 82 -7.90 5.58 11.08
N ILE A 83 -8.13 5.15 12.32
CA ILE A 83 -7.12 4.61 13.23
C ILE A 83 -7.36 3.11 13.34
N TRP A 84 -6.34 2.34 13.02
CA TRP A 84 -6.36 0.89 12.94
C TRP A 84 -5.54 0.29 14.06
N LYS A 85 -6.02 -0.82 14.61
CA LYS A 85 -5.22 -1.74 15.39
C LYS A 85 -5.09 -3.05 14.61
N ILE A 86 -3.87 -3.50 14.39
CA ILE A 86 -3.56 -4.70 13.61
C ILE A 86 -2.72 -5.63 14.46
N HIS A 87 -3.13 -6.89 14.57
CA HIS A 87 -2.29 -7.95 15.13
C HIS A 87 -1.55 -8.66 13.99
N THR A 88 -0.22 -8.61 14.04
CA THR A 88 0.65 -9.21 13.02
C THR A 88 0.87 -10.70 13.31
N PRO A 89 1.21 -11.52 12.30
CA PRO A 89 1.41 -12.96 12.49
C PRO A 89 2.57 -13.33 13.44
N ASP A 90 3.54 -12.42 13.62
CA ASP A 90 4.65 -12.59 14.58
C ASP A 90 4.25 -12.21 16.03
N GLY A 91 2.99 -11.83 16.25
CA GLY A 91 2.42 -11.53 17.57
C GLY A 91 2.58 -10.08 18.01
N GLN A 92 3.06 -9.18 17.15
CA GLN A 92 3.07 -7.75 17.46
C GLN A 92 1.68 -7.12 17.29
N THR A 93 1.52 -5.93 17.86
CA THR A 93 0.32 -5.11 17.70
C THR A 93 0.75 -3.76 17.17
N LEU A 94 0.22 -3.40 16.00
CA LEU A 94 0.46 -2.11 15.35
C LEU A 94 -0.75 -1.21 15.53
N GLU A 95 -0.51 0.05 15.85
CA GLU A 95 -1.51 1.12 15.74
C GLU A 95 -1.13 2.03 14.57
N LEU A 96 -1.91 1.97 13.49
CA LEU A 96 -1.63 2.67 12.23
C LEU A 96 -2.76 3.64 11.89
N ILE A 97 -2.46 4.70 11.14
CA ILE A 97 -3.43 5.73 10.78
C ILE A 97 -3.50 5.95 9.27
N GLY A 98 -4.72 6.16 8.76
CA GLY A 98 -4.98 6.41 7.35
C GLY A 98 -5.25 5.15 6.54
N LYS A 99 -5.18 5.28 5.22
CA LYS A 99 -5.29 4.15 4.29
C LYS A 99 -4.08 3.24 4.47
N LEU A 100 -4.31 1.93 4.50
CA LEU A 100 -3.29 0.91 4.58
C LEU A 100 -3.02 0.33 3.19
N LEU A 101 -1.76 0.30 2.76
CA LEU A 101 -1.33 -0.38 1.53
C LEU A 101 -0.39 -1.54 1.85
N PHE A 102 -0.82 -2.75 1.55
CA PHE A 102 -0.02 -3.97 1.74
C PHE A 102 0.75 -4.27 0.47
N VAL A 103 2.04 -4.54 0.64
CA VAL A 103 3.00 -4.85 -0.44
C VAL A 103 3.84 -6.05 -0.02
N ARG A 104 4.34 -6.84 -0.98
CA ARG A 104 5.34 -7.86 -0.68
C ARG A 104 6.74 -7.28 -0.75
N ASN A 105 7.59 -7.71 0.15
CA ASN A 105 9.01 -7.38 0.16
C ASN A 105 9.78 -8.34 -0.76
N ILE A 106 10.79 -7.80 -1.44
CA ILE A 106 11.91 -8.54 -2.00
C ILE A 106 13.14 -8.09 -1.24
N GLU A 107 13.69 -8.99 -0.43
CA GLU A 107 15.03 -8.80 0.12
C GLU A 107 16.05 -8.84 -1.03
N THR A 108 16.79 -7.75 -1.20
CA THR A 108 18.01 -7.74 -2.00
C THR A 108 19.21 -7.52 -1.08
N GLU A 109 20.42 -7.79 -1.57
CA GLU A 109 21.65 -7.57 -0.80
C GLU A 109 21.86 -6.10 -0.37
N TYR A 110 21.13 -5.15 -0.97
CA TYR A 110 21.35 -3.71 -0.82
C TYR A 110 20.10 -2.90 -0.46
N SER A 111 18.89 -3.42 -0.68
CA SER A 111 17.62 -2.73 -0.42
C SER A 111 16.45 -3.71 -0.21
N THR A 112 15.37 -3.21 0.37
CA THR A 112 14.06 -3.85 0.30
C THR A 112 13.29 -3.25 -0.87
N ASP A 113 13.07 -4.04 -1.91
CA ASP A 113 12.22 -3.66 -3.04
C ASP A 113 10.80 -4.22 -2.86
N PHE A 114 9.83 -3.73 -3.64
CA PHE A 114 8.45 -4.19 -3.57
C PHE A 114 8.04 -5.06 -4.77
N THR A 115 7.21 -6.05 -4.49
CA THR A 115 6.62 -6.95 -5.51
C THR A 115 5.13 -7.20 -5.28
N ASP A 116 4.52 -7.84 -6.26
CA ASP A 116 3.08 -8.05 -6.32
C ASP A 116 2.57 -8.81 -5.10
N ILE A 117 1.50 -8.30 -4.51
CA ILE A 117 0.64 -9.08 -3.63
C ILE A 117 0.06 -10.27 -4.41
N ARG A 118 0.24 -11.47 -3.88
CA ARG A 118 -0.24 -12.73 -4.43
C ARG A 118 -1.70 -12.96 -4.07
N ALA A 119 -2.33 -13.88 -4.81
CA ALA A 119 -3.70 -14.30 -4.49
C ALA A 119 -3.79 -14.95 -3.09
N GLU A 120 -2.76 -15.67 -2.67
CA GLU A 120 -2.66 -16.31 -1.36
C GLU A 120 -2.61 -15.27 -0.23
N ASP A 121 -1.83 -14.19 -0.38
CA ASP A 121 -1.78 -13.12 0.62
C ASP A 121 -3.17 -12.47 0.79
N ILE A 122 -3.85 -12.18 -0.33
CA ILE A 122 -5.20 -11.60 -0.30
C ILE A 122 -6.18 -12.53 0.40
N PHE A 123 -6.11 -13.83 0.09
CA PHE A 123 -6.94 -14.83 0.75
C PHE A 123 -6.68 -14.83 2.26
N ASN A 124 -5.42 -14.90 2.67
CA ASN A 124 -5.02 -14.88 4.08
C ASN A 124 -5.49 -13.60 4.80
N PHE A 125 -5.36 -12.43 4.17
CA PHE A 125 -5.89 -11.18 4.71
C PHE A 125 -7.40 -11.25 4.94
N ARG A 126 -8.15 -11.81 3.98
CA ARG A 126 -9.61 -11.87 4.03
C ARG A 126 -10.16 -12.83 5.07
N ILE A 127 -9.43 -13.90 5.39
CA ILE A 127 -9.92 -14.93 6.32
C ILE A 127 -9.28 -14.88 7.71
N GLY A 128 -8.12 -14.23 7.85
CA GLY A 128 -7.29 -14.36 9.05
C GLY A 128 -6.62 -13.09 9.53
N MET A 129 -6.79 -11.95 8.84
CA MET A 129 -6.26 -10.69 9.38
C MET A 129 -7.06 -10.25 10.60
N GLU A 130 -6.36 -10.09 11.71
CA GLU A 130 -6.89 -9.49 12.92
C GLU A 130 -6.71 -7.97 12.86
N ILE A 131 -7.74 -7.27 12.37
CA ILE A 131 -7.77 -5.82 12.22
C ILE A 131 -9.03 -5.23 12.87
N GLU A 132 -8.84 -4.14 13.62
CA GLU A 132 -9.89 -3.41 14.32
C GLU A 132 -9.83 -1.92 13.94
N LEU A 133 -10.98 -1.32 13.63
CA LEU A 133 -11.12 0.13 13.50
C LEU A 133 -11.33 0.74 14.88
N LEU A 134 -10.33 1.44 15.42
CA LEU A 134 -10.40 2.10 16.72
C LEU A 134 -11.22 3.39 16.69
N GLY A 135 -11.28 4.04 15.52
CA GLY A 135 -12.06 5.26 15.33
C GLY A 135 -11.51 6.12 14.19
N ILE A 136 -11.97 7.37 14.13
CA ILE A 136 -11.52 8.38 13.16
C ILE A 136 -10.77 9.48 13.92
N LYS A 137 -9.61 9.87 13.41
CA LYS A 137 -8.81 10.96 13.97
C LYS A 137 -9.55 12.29 13.85
N LYS A 138 -9.76 12.93 14.99
CA LYS A 138 -10.36 14.26 15.09
C LYS A 138 -9.34 15.36 14.83
#